data_AF-A0A015JKG3-F1
#
_entry.id   AF-A0A015JKG3-F1
#
_cell.length_a   1.000
_cell.length_b   1.000
_cell.length_c   1.000
_cell.angle_alpha   90.00
_cell.angle_beta   90.00
_cell.angle_gamma   90.00
#
_symmetry.space_group_name_H-M   'P 1'
#
loop_
_entity.id
_entity.type
_entity.pdbx_description
1 polymer ?
#
loop_
_entity_poly.entity_id
_entity_poly.type
_entity_poly.pdbx_seq_one_letter_code
_entity_poly.pdbx_strand_id
1 'polypeptide(L)'
;MEYVNRAHFGSLTAAELLLQQPNIKVNLQNKLELDTPLHKAVQYKDDPSVALEIAKLLIKHGADPTKQNKNKQKPQQLVDSGNQELKNLLQKAALALQVDASDIAQEDSDDGSPSDVSDD
;
A
#
# COMPACT_ATOMS: atom_id res chain seq x y z
N MET A 1 -10.29 -11.37 30.49
CA MET A 1 -10.43 -10.81 29.12
C MET A 1 -9.87 -9.39 28.97
N GLU A 2 -9.44 -8.70 30.03
CA GLU A 2 -8.97 -7.30 29.94
C GLU A 2 -7.50 -7.12 29.52
N TYR A 3 -6.67 -8.16 29.68
CA TYR A 3 -5.24 -8.12 29.37
C TYR A 3 -4.94 -8.15 27.86
N VAL A 4 -5.77 -8.85 27.08
CA VAL A 4 -5.59 -8.99 25.62
C VAL A 4 -5.73 -7.62 24.94
N ASN A 5 -6.73 -6.84 25.34
CA ASN A 5 -6.93 -5.49 24.80
C ASN A 5 -5.73 -4.58 25.07
N ARG A 6 -5.17 -4.56 26.29
CA ARG A 6 -4.00 -3.72 26.62
C ARG A 6 -2.76 -4.11 25.83
N ALA A 7 -2.52 -5.40 25.61
CA ALA A 7 -1.42 -5.88 24.80
C ALA A 7 -1.56 -5.47 23.32
N HIS A 8 -2.77 -5.53 22.76
CA HIS A 8 -3.05 -5.11 21.39
C HIS A 8 -2.83 -3.61 21.19
N PHE A 9 -3.32 -2.77 22.11
CA PHE A 9 -3.07 -1.32 22.05
C PHE A 9 -1.58 -0.99 22.17
N GLY A 10 -0.86 -1.66 23.09
CA GLY A 10 0.59 -1.48 23.21
C GLY A 10 1.35 -1.83 21.92
N SER A 11 0.95 -2.90 21.23
CA SER A 11 1.54 -3.30 19.95
C SER A 11 1.28 -2.30 18.82
N LEU A 12 0.05 -1.77 18.74
CA LEU A 12 -0.31 -0.73 17.77
C LEU A 12 0.47 0.57 18.04
N THR A 13 0.52 1.03 19.29
CA THR A 13 1.31 2.21 19.67
C THR A 13 2.79 2.02 19.37
N ALA A 14 3.34 0.83 19.60
CA ALA A 14 4.72 0.53 19.23
C ALA A 14 4.93 0.61 17.71
N ALA A 15 4.00 0.07 16.91
CA ALA A 15 4.06 0.17 15.45
C ALA A 15 3.99 1.64 14.98
N GLU A 16 3.13 2.47 15.58
CA GLU A 16 3.06 3.91 15.30
C GLU A 16 4.38 4.62 15.61
N LEU A 17 4.93 4.41 16.80
CA LEU A 17 6.19 5.04 17.22
C LEU A 17 7.36 4.64 16.33
N LEU A 18 7.38 3.39 15.86
CA LEU A 18 8.35 2.94 14.86
C LEU A 18 8.13 3.71 13.56
N LEU A 19 6.92 3.73 13.01
CA LEU A 19 6.63 4.37 11.73
C LEU A 19 6.84 5.90 11.73
N GLN A 20 6.90 6.54 12.90
CA GLN A 20 7.28 7.94 13.06
C GLN A 20 8.79 8.20 12.91
N GLN A 21 9.62 7.17 12.94
CA GLN A 21 11.07 7.34 12.80
C GLN A 21 11.43 7.73 11.35
N PRO A 22 12.27 8.75 11.14
CA PRO A 22 12.55 9.33 9.82
C PRO A 22 13.21 8.36 8.81
N ASN A 23 13.75 7.24 9.28
CA ASN A 23 14.49 6.28 8.45
C ASN A 23 13.76 4.96 8.22
N ILE A 24 12.48 4.84 8.62
CA ILE A 24 11.73 3.59 8.41
C ILE A 24 11.20 3.49 6.98
N LYS A 25 11.67 2.46 6.28
CA LYS A 25 11.21 2.10 4.95
C LYS A 25 10.03 1.13 5.06
N VAL A 26 8.82 1.64 4.93
CA VAL A 26 7.56 0.85 5.02
C VAL A 26 7.38 -0.18 3.91
N ASN A 27 8.13 -0.05 2.82
CA ASN A 27 8.09 -0.95 1.66
C ASN A 27 9.28 -1.92 1.62
N LEU A 28 10.07 -2.03 2.69
CA LEU A 28 11.21 -2.94 2.75
C LEU A 28 10.71 -4.39 2.65
N GLN A 29 11.29 -5.15 1.72
CA GLN A 29 11.00 -6.56 1.55
C GLN A 29 11.94 -7.39 2.42
N ASN A 30 11.40 -8.40 3.11
CA ASN A 30 12.25 -9.36 3.83
C ASN A 30 13.10 -10.18 2.85
N LYS A 31 14.18 -10.81 3.33
CA LYS A 31 15.12 -11.52 2.46
C LYS A 31 14.62 -12.87 1.92
N LEU A 32 13.64 -13.48 2.60
CA LEU A 32 13.21 -14.85 2.32
C LEU A 32 12.08 -14.90 1.28
N GLU A 33 11.01 -14.18 1.57
CA GLU A 33 9.75 -14.19 0.82
C GLU A 33 9.54 -12.93 -0.01
N LEU A 34 10.40 -11.93 0.17
CA LEU A 34 10.21 -10.59 -0.34
C LEU A 34 8.87 -9.96 0.11
N ASP A 35 8.37 -10.38 1.28
CA ASP A 35 7.17 -9.78 1.87
C ASP A 35 7.50 -8.39 2.44
N THR A 36 6.65 -7.41 2.14
CA THR A 36 6.65 -6.11 2.82
C THR A 36 5.96 -6.21 4.19
N PRO A 37 6.13 -5.23 5.10
CA PRO A 37 5.32 -5.12 6.30
C PRO A 37 3.82 -5.29 6.04
N LEU A 38 3.32 -4.75 4.93
CA LEU A 38 1.91 -4.88 4.54
C LEU A 38 1.51 -6.33 4.20
N HIS A 39 2.39 -7.13 3.57
CA HIS A 39 2.15 -8.55 3.36
C HIS A 39 2.05 -9.33 4.68
N LYS A 40 2.83 -8.96 5.69
CA LYS A 40 2.79 -9.62 7.00
C LYS A 40 1.56 -9.22 7.80
N ALA A 41 1.17 -7.94 7.74
CA ALA A 41 -0.03 -7.44 8.41
C ALA A 41 -1.29 -8.19 7.96
N VAL A 42 -1.46 -8.41 6.66
CA VAL A 42 -2.64 -9.08 6.10
C VAL A 42 -2.71 -10.59 6.34
N GLN A 43 -1.56 -11.22 6.63
CA GLN A 43 -1.45 -12.64 6.96
C GLN A 43 -1.70 -12.93 8.45
N TYR A 44 -1.85 -11.89 9.28
CA TYR A 44 -2.11 -12.06 10.70
C TYR A 44 -3.55 -12.55 10.91
N LYS A 45 -3.70 -13.80 11.36
CA LYS A 45 -5.00 -14.47 11.51
C LYS A 45 -5.54 -14.46 12.93
N ASP A 46 -4.69 -14.18 13.92
CA ASP A 46 -5.07 -14.31 15.33
C ASP A 46 -6.06 -13.23 15.75
N ASP A 47 -5.94 -12.01 15.22
CA ASP A 47 -6.90 -10.93 15.43
C ASP A 47 -7.09 -10.09 14.14
N PRO A 48 -8.25 -10.20 13.45
CA PRO A 48 -8.51 -9.48 12.22
C PRO A 48 -8.66 -7.96 12.42
N SER A 49 -9.06 -7.51 13.62
CA SER A 49 -9.15 -6.09 13.94
C SER A 49 -7.75 -5.47 14.06
N VAL A 50 -6.81 -6.18 14.67
CA VAL A 50 -5.40 -5.75 14.71
C VAL A 50 -4.78 -5.71 13.31
N ALA A 51 -5.02 -6.74 12.49
CA ALA A 51 -4.55 -6.77 11.11
C ALA A 51 -5.04 -5.55 10.30
N LEU A 52 -6.32 -5.18 10.49
CA LEU A 52 -6.93 -4.03 9.84
C LEU A 52 -6.29 -2.71 10.27
N GLU A 53 -6.12 -2.48 11.58
CA GLU A 53 -5.51 -1.25 12.09
C GLU A 53 -4.04 -1.09 11.67
N ILE A 54 -3.26 -2.18 11.71
CA ILE A 54 -1.87 -2.15 11.21
C ILE A 54 -1.83 -1.83 9.71
N ALA A 55 -2.72 -2.43 8.91
CA ALA A 55 -2.79 -2.16 7.48
C ALA A 55 -3.15 -0.69 7.18
N LYS A 56 -4.14 -0.12 7.90
CA LYS A 56 -4.50 1.31 7.80
C LYS A 56 -3.29 2.20 8.11
N LEU A 57 -2.58 1.88 9.18
CA LEU A 57 -1.42 2.65 9.61
C LEU A 57 -0.29 2.59 8.57
N LEU A 58 0.04 1.40 8.08
CA LEU A 58 1.05 1.23 7.04
C LEU A 58 0.71 2.01 5.76
N ILE A 59 -0.54 1.93 5.29
CA ILE A 59 -1.00 2.67 4.11
C ILE A 59 -0.88 4.19 4.34
N LYS A 60 -1.28 4.69 5.51
CA LYS A 60 -1.15 6.11 5.88
C LYS A 60 0.30 6.59 5.86
N HIS A 61 1.27 5.71 6.13
CA HIS A 61 2.70 6.00 6.09
C HIS A 61 3.35 5.70 4.71
N GLY A 62 2.56 5.49 3.64
CA GLY A 62 3.06 5.31 2.28
C GLY A 62 3.43 3.87 1.91
N ALA A 63 2.88 2.88 2.60
CA ALA A 63 3.03 1.49 2.17
C ALA A 63 2.30 1.27 0.84
N ASP A 64 2.98 0.60 -0.10
CA ASP A 64 2.49 0.28 -1.42
C ASP A 64 1.67 -1.04 -1.38
N PRO A 65 0.34 -0.99 -1.54
CA PRO A 65 -0.54 -2.16 -1.57
C PRO A 65 -0.45 -2.95 -2.88
N THR A 66 0.32 -2.48 -3.85
CA THR A 66 0.48 -3.14 -5.16
C THR A 66 1.79 -3.91 -5.29
N LYS A 67 2.73 -3.71 -4.35
CA LYS A 67 4.03 -4.39 -4.31
C LYS A 67 3.85 -5.90 -4.30
N GLN A 68 4.63 -6.60 -5.12
CA GLN A 68 4.58 -8.06 -5.20
C GLN A 68 5.71 -8.71 -4.40
N ASN A 69 5.38 -9.79 -3.69
CA ASN A 69 6.37 -10.66 -3.05
C ASN A 69 7.02 -11.63 -4.05
N LYS A 70 7.87 -12.54 -3.56
CA LYS A 70 8.59 -13.54 -4.36
C LYS A 70 7.65 -14.45 -5.18
N ASN A 71 6.45 -14.69 -4.67
CA ASN A 71 5.41 -15.49 -5.34
C ASN A 71 4.57 -14.66 -6.32
N LYS A 72 4.96 -13.42 -6.61
CA LYS A 72 4.21 -12.44 -7.42
C LYS A 72 2.85 -12.08 -6.83
N GLN A 73 2.65 -12.32 -5.53
CA GLN A 73 1.39 -12.03 -4.85
C GLN A 73 1.43 -10.60 -4.29
N LYS A 74 0.33 -9.87 -4.46
CA LYS A 74 0.07 -8.59 -3.78
C LYS A 74 -0.49 -8.85 -2.37
N PRO A 75 -0.38 -7.89 -1.42
CA PRO A 75 -0.96 -8.03 -0.09
C PRO A 75 -2.44 -8.45 -0.11
N GLN A 76 -3.25 -7.86 -0.98
CA GLN A 76 -4.68 -8.17 -1.09
C GLN A 76 -4.97 -9.65 -1.41
N GLN A 77 -4.06 -10.33 -2.13
CA GLN A 77 -4.21 -11.74 -2.50
C GLN A 77 -3.89 -12.70 -1.35
N LEU A 78 -3.25 -12.21 -0.29
CA LEU A 78 -2.95 -12.97 0.92
C LEU A 78 -4.02 -12.80 2.02
N VAL A 79 -4.96 -11.87 1.82
CA VAL A 79 -6.04 -11.62 2.80
C VAL A 79 -7.00 -12.80 2.86
N ASP A 80 -7.33 -13.21 4.09
CA ASP A 80 -8.31 -14.23 4.34
C ASP A 80 -9.66 -13.93 3.67
N SER A 81 -10.36 -14.96 3.16
CA SER A 81 -11.66 -14.81 2.50
C SER A 81 -12.73 -14.17 3.39
N GLY A 82 -12.66 -14.35 4.71
CA GLY A 82 -13.59 -13.76 5.67
C GLY A 82 -13.37 -12.28 5.94
N ASN A 83 -12.18 -11.74 5.66
CA ASN A 83 -11.83 -10.35 5.98
C ASN A 83 -12.07 -9.40 4.79
N GLN A 84 -13.35 -9.21 4.46
CA GLN A 84 -13.77 -8.34 3.36
C GLN A 84 -13.40 -6.88 3.59
N GLU A 85 -13.41 -6.42 4.85
CA GLU A 85 -13.04 -5.05 5.19
C GLU A 85 -11.58 -4.75 4.84
N LEU A 86 -10.66 -5.66 5.20
CA LEU A 86 -9.25 -5.51 4.85
C LEU A 86 -9.01 -5.58 3.34
N LYS A 87 -9.73 -6.44 2.61
CA LYS A 87 -9.68 -6.47 1.14
C LYS A 87 -10.10 -5.14 0.53
N ASN A 88 -11.22 -4.58 1.00
CA ASN A 88 -11.73 -3.31 0.52
C ASN A 88 -10.78 -2.15 0.81
N LEU A 89 -10.14 -2.14 1.97
CA LEU A 89 -9.12 -1.15 2.32
C LEU A 89 -7.95 -1.17 1.33
N LEU A 90 -7.38 -2.36 1.08
CA LEU A 90 -6.24 -2.52 0.17
C LEU A 90 -6.61 -2.18 -1.27
N GLN A 91 -7.82 -2.55 -1.70
CA GLN A 91 -8.30 -2.22 -3.04
C GLN A 91 -8.45 -0.71 -3.22
N LYS A 92 -9.04 -0.01 -2.24
CA LYS A 92 -9.14 1.46 -2.27
C LYS A 92 -7.78 2.12 -2.32
N ALA A 93 -6.83 1.66 -1.50
CA ALA A 93 -5.47 2.20 -1.49
C ALA A 93 -4.74 1.95 -2.83
N ALA A 94 -4.93 0.78 -3.44
CA ALA A 94 -4.34 0.47 -4.74
C ALA A 94 -4.94 1.34 -5.86
N LEU A 95 -6.25 1.61 -5.83
CA LEU A 95 -6.90 2.49 -6.79
C LEU A 95 -6.43 3.94 -6.64
N ALA A 96 -6.28 4.44 -5.41
CA ALA A 96 -5.79 5.79 -5.16
C ALA A 96 -4.42 6.04 -5.85
N LEU A 97 -3.49 5.08 -5.74
CA LEU A 97 -2.18 5.17 -6.41
C LEU A 97 -2.27 5.14 -7.94
N GLN A 98 -3.27 4.47 -8.51
CA GLN A 98 -3.47 4.43 -9.96
C GLN A 98 -4.07 5.73 -10.50
N VAL A 99 -4.98 6.35 -9.75
CA VAL A 99 -5.58 7.64 -10.10
C VAL A 99 -4.50 8.73 -10.10
N ASP A 100 -3.65 8.78 -9.06
CA ASP A 100 -2.55 9.75 -8.98
C ASP A 100 -1.55 9.64 -10.14
N ALA A 101 -1.33 8.44 -10.68
CA ALA A 101 -0.43 8.22 -11.81
C ALA A 101 -1.06 8.57 -13.18
N SER A 102 -2.39 8.57 -13.27
CA SER A 102 -3.11 8.78 -14.53
C SER A 102 -3.30 10.27 -14.85
N ASP A 103 -3.21 11.15 -13.85
CA ASP A 103 -3.40 12.61 -13.97
C ASP A 103 -2.15 13.35 -14.52
N ILE A 104 -1.09 12.62 -14.88
CA ILE A 104 0.17 13.16 -15.45
C ILE A 104 0.18 13.11 -16.99
N ALA A 105 -0.84 12.54 -17.63
CA ALA A 105 -0.96 12.59 -19.08
C ALA A 105 -1.50 13.96 -19.54
N GLN A 106 -0.69 15.01 -19.39
CA GLN A 106 -0.93 16.28 -20.06
C GLN A 106 -0.65 16.12 -21.56
N GLU A 107 -1.67 16.50 -22.32
CA GLU A 107 -1.77 16.64 -23.75
C GLU A 107 -0.66 17.55 -24.32
N ASP A 108 0.44 16.97 -24.80
CA ASP A 108 1.27 17.63 -25.81
C ASP A 108 0.97 16.98 -27.17
N SER A 109 -0.18 17.34 -27.71
CA SER A 109 -0.55 17.10 -29.10
C SER A 109 -1.14 18.39 -29.65
N ASP A 110 -0.31 19.42 -29.75
CA ASP A 110 -0.56 20.47 -30.74
C ASP A 110 0.33 20.22 -31.95
N ASP A 111 -0.30 19.54 -32.90
CA ASP A 111 0.09 19.27 -34.27
C ASP A 111 0.23 20.59 -35.05
N GLY A 112 1.47 21.07 -35.15
CA GLY A 112 1.80 22.31 -35.86
C GLY A 112 2.85 22.11 -36.94
N SER A 113 2.59 21.30 -37.96
CA SER A 113 3.26 21.40 -39.28
C SER A 113 2.34 20.78 -40.33
N PRO A 114 2.15 21.33 -41.56
CA PRO A 114 3.07 22.22 -42.28
C PRO A 114 2.36 23.39 -43.04
N SER A 115 3.01 24.55 -43.16
CA SER A 115 2.67 25.47 -44.27
C SER A 115 3.93 25.84 -45.04
N ASP A 116 4.02 25.20 -46.19
CA ASP A 116 4.63 25.64 -47.44
C ASP A 116 4.68 27.17 -47.55
N VAL A 117 5.89 27.72 -47.54
CA VAL A 117 6.17 29.05 -48.10
C VAL A 117 7.31 28.89 -49.10
N SER A 118 6.90 28.49 -50.30
CA SER A 118 7.58 28.85 -51.53
C SER A 118 7.58 30.38 -51.65
N ASP A 119 8.74 31.04 -51.66
CA ASP A 119 8.91 32.36 -52.32
C ASP A 119 10.40 32.66 -52.58
N ASP A 120 10.64 32.94 -53.87
CA ASP A 120 11.80 33.51 -54.61
C ASP A 120 13.19 32.82 -54.62
#